data_AF-M4Z7F5-F1
#
_entry.id   AF-M4Z7F5-F1
#
_cell.length_a   1.000
_cell.length_b   1.000
_cell.length_c   1.000
_cell.angle_alpha   90.00
_cell.angle_beta   90.00
_cell.angle_gamma   90.00
#
_symmetry.space_group_name_H-M   'P 1'
#
loop_
_entity.id
_entity.type
_entity.pdbx_description
1 polymer ?
#
loop_
_entity_poly.entity_id
_entity_poly.type
_entity_poly.pdbx_seq_one_letter_code
_entity_poly.pdbx_strand_id
1 'polypeptide(L)'
;MSKLISGQTLRDRLLERVKSPPAIPSEAWVQVLAAPGNRELLGLIAQRHPQSISELSELAGRAQPNVSRSLTALIQAGLVEVKSQGRASVPSLTALGGEKARDFGLIELVREPEMTPSDDGVTLDAPRLSISFEGKETDSNAIPGDLVLTIPPRANHDLVVAKQGGDLNTIVLRILDQWWRILYRRDAPYKVGEFSALEAPSTRQVLFAVRSMGNRIEQIVRWGGEGPSAQEQPPQTVSLSTFEQNLLNDVVRPTAKELRSRSRFDRPIQSKLARLEDTLSYEEDSAFARTAGSLGESPYGLTDTWAQKIRDLITEIPDEESRLDFCSAVLRDGIEDAEVWTHAAIAKQGDRNVMPELRTFSDVLRETPLESNARPYQRGTNMAKKLRRHLNWTLETRVEDVAKLAAIFGARQFEPSPVAPGALRAFQTQTNSAPTIVVQTENAANTKFILARAIGDFLVFRSKTSCVANLYTDRQAVGRAFAAEFIAPAESVVRMIEEDDRSVERIADHYGAPPEVIRRQYGNNYRRFVEA
;
A
#
# COMPACT_ATOMS: atom_id res chain seq x y z
N MET A 1 18.78 34.72 30.53
CA MET A 1 17.31 34.69 30.74
C MET A 1 16.62 35.35 29.55
N SER A 2 16.28 34.59 28.50
CA SER A 2 15.52 35.12 27.37
C SER A 2 14.04 35.20 27.74
N LYS A 3 13.47 36.40 27.76
CA LYS A 3 12.02 36.61 27.93
C LYS A 3 11.29 35.97 26.74
N LEU A 4 10.71 34.78 26.95
CA LEU A 4 9.75 34.17 26.03
C LEU A 4 8.51 35.07 25.98
N ILE A 5 8.32 35.75 24.85
CA ILE A 5 7.12 36.56 24.58
C ILE A 5 6.00 35.57 24.25
N SER A 6 4.87 35.64 24.95
CA SER A 6 3.72 34.76 24.67
C SER A 6 3.11 35.08 23.30
N GLY A 7 2.51 34.07 22.66
CA GLY A 7 1.88 34.23 21.34
C GLY A 7 0.78 35.29 21.31
N GLN A 8 0.11 35.54 22.44
CA GLN A 8 -0.88 36.62 22.58
C GLN A 8 -0.24 38.02 22.53
N THR A 9 0.83 38.25 23.30
CA THR A 9 1.52 39.56 23.31
C THR A 9 2.15 39.88 21.96
N LEU A 10 2.52 38.86 21.18
CA LEU A 10 3.03 39.02 19.82
C LEU A 10 1.91 39.32 18.81
N ARG A 11 0.75 38.64 18.93
CA ARG A 11 -0.46 38.90 18.13
C ARG A 11 -0.92 40.35 18.28
N ASP A 12 -0.97 40.84 19.52
CA ASP A 12 -1.43 42.21 19.82
C ASP A 12 -0.50 43.26 19.20
N ARG A 13 0.82 43.03 19.23
CA ARG A 13 1.82 43.90 18.58
C ARG A 13 1.73 43.93 17.06
N LEU A 14 1.39 42.80 16.44
CA LEU A 14 1.20 42.72 14.99
C LEU A 14 -0.08 43.46 14.57
N LEU A 15 -1.17 43.29 15.33
CA LEU A 15 -2.45 43.96 15.07
C LEU A 15 -2.39 45.48 15.32
N GLU A 16 -1.62 45.95 16.31
CA GLU A 16 -1.37 47.39 16.52
C GLU A 16 -0.64 48.03 15.34
N ARG A 17 0.36 47.35 14.77
CA ARG A 17 1.15 47.88 13.65
C ARG A 17 0.39 47.91 12.31
N VAL A 18 -0.65 47.08 12.16
CA VAL A 18 -1.57 47.14 11.00
C VAL A 18 -2.44 48.39 11.02
N LYS A 19 -2.70 48.99 12.20
CA LYS A 19 -3.52 50.22 12.32
C LYS A 19 -2.78 51.51 11.95
N SER A 20 -1.49 51.46 11.63
CA SER A 20 -0.71 52.63 11.20
C SER A 20 0.23 52.24 10.07
N PRO A 21 -0.22 52.29 8.80
CA PRO A 21 0.63 51.93 7.67
C PRO A 21 1.72 53.00 7.49
N PRO A 22 3.02 52.65 7.53
CA PRO A 22 4.06 53.56 7.06
C PRO A 22 3.94 53.71 5.54
N ALA A 23 4.33 54.86 5.01
CA ALA A 23 4.43 55.07 3.57
C ALA A 23 5.39 54.02 2.96
N ILE A 24 4.87 53.15 2.11
CA ILE A 24 5.62 52.03 1.51
C ILE A 24 6.50 52.60 0.39
N PRO A 25 7.84 52.51 0.46
CA PRO A 25 8.70 52.86 -0.67
C PRO A 25 8.51 51.86 -1.81
N SER A 26 8.39 52.32 -3.06
CA SER A 26 7.99 51.51 -4.24
C SER A 26 8.91 50.32 -4.59
N GLU A 27 10.06 50.18 -3.92
CA GLU A 27 11.07 49.14 -4.19
C GLU A 27 11.45 48.29 -2.97
N ALA A 28 10.79 48.45 -1.81
CA ALA A 28 11.12 47.70 -0.59
C ALA A 28 11.07 46.17 -0.76
N TRP A 29 10.28 45.68 -1.73
CA TRP A 29 10.16 44.26 -2.05
C TRP A 29 11.45 43.64 -2.63
N VAL A 30 12.30 44.42 -3.32
CA VAL A 30 13.53 43.91 -3.95
C VAL A 30 14.50 43.38 -2.89
N GLN A 31 14.68 44.14 -1.82
CA GLN A 31 15.54 43.76 -0.70
C GLN A 31 14.98 42.58 0.08
N VAL A 32 13.66 42.53 0.25
CA VAL A 32 12.99 41.46 1.00
C VAL A 32 13.05 40.13 0.23
N LEU A 33 12.89 40.13 -1.09
CA LEU A 33 12.97 38.92 -1.92
C LEU A 33 14.39 38.50 -2.29
N ALA A 34 15.41 39.31 -2.02
CA ALA A 34 16.81 38.88 -2.15
C ALA A 34 17.10 37.64 -1.27
N ALA A 35 16.49 37.57 -0.08
CA ALA A 35 16.62 36.43 0.81
C ALA A 35 15.91 35.18 0.24
N PRO A 36 16.62 34.05 0.00
CA PRO A 36 16.01 32.83 -0.53
C PRO A 36 14.85 32.32 0.35
N GLY A 37 15.00 32.43 1.67
CA GLY A 37 13.97 31.99 2.60
C GLY A 37 12.67 32.80 2.53
N ASN A 38 12.70 34.05 2.08
CA ASN A 38 11.49 34.86 1.90
C ASN A 38 10.78 34.51 0.58
N ARG A 39 11.55 34.21 -0.47
CA ARG A 39 11.01 33.70 -1.75
C ARG A 39 10.33 32.35 -1.57
N GLU A 40 10.93 31.46 -0.79
CA GLU A 40 10.34 30.17 -0.44
C GLU A 40 9.01 30.34 0.30
N LEU A 41 8.94 31.22 1.30
CA LEU A 41 7.68 31.48 2.01
C LEU A 41 6.64 32.15 1.10
N LEU A 42 7.04 33.07 0.22
CA LEU A 42 6.14 33.68 -0.76
C LEU A 42 5.57 32.62 -1.71
N GLY A 43 6.41 31.70 -2.20
CA GLY A 43 6.01 30.56 -3.03
C GLY A 43 5.07 29.60 -2.30
N LEU A 44 5.37 29.26 -1.05
CA LEU A 44 4.50 28.42 -0.22
C LEU A 44 3.14 29.08 0.04
N ILE A 45 3.11 30.40 0.30
CA ILE A 45 1.84 31.13 0.47
C ILE A 45 1.05 31.15 -0.85
N ALA A 46 1.75 31.30 -1.97
CA ALA A 46 1.17 31.34 -3.30
C ALA A 46 0.58 29.99 -3.75
N GLN A 47 1.30 28.90 -3.51
CA GLN A 47 0.94 27.56 -4.00
C GLN A 47 0.06 26.78 -3.03
N ARG A 48 0.33 26.92 -1.72
CA ARG A 48 -0.27 26.05 -0.69
C ARG A 48 -1.36 26.74 0.12
N HIS A 49 -1.51 28.06 -0.03
CA HIS A 49 -2.53 28.87 0.66
C HIS A 49 -2.68 28.48 2.15
N PRO A 50 -1.61 28.60 2.95
CA PRO A 50 -1.60 28.19 4.34
C PRO A 50 -2.65 28.96 5.15
N GLN A 51 -3.38 28.24 5.99
CA GLN A 51 -4.48 28.75 6.81
C GLN A 51 -4.02 29.18 8.21
N SER A 52 -2.73 29.08 8.51
CA SER A 52 -2.14 29.70 9.69
C SER A 52 -0.62 29.92 9.55
N ILE A 53 -0.07 30.79 10.39
CA ILE A 53 1.40 30.94 10.53
C ILE A 53 2.05 29.63 11.02
N SER A 54 1.35 28.82 11.82
CA SER A 54 1.87 27.52 12.30
C SER A 54 2.00 26.52 11.15
N GLU A 55 0.96 26.40 10.32
CA GLU A 55 0.95 25.55 9.13
C GLU A 55 2.03 25.99 8.13
N LEU A 56 2.18 27.29 7.88
CA LEU A 56 3.27 27.80 7.05
C LEU A 56 4.66 27.47 7.63
N SER A 57 4.79 27.43 8.97
CA SER A 57 6.03 27.04 9.65
C SER A 57 6.39 25.58 9.42
N GLU A 58 5.39 24.70 9.50
CA GLU A 58 5.53 23.27 9.23
C GLU A 58 5.86 23.02 7.76
N LEU A 59 5.13 23.66 6.84
CA LEU A 59 5.36 23.56 5.39
C LEU A 59 6.77 24.03 5.01
N ALA A 60 7.28 25.07 5.67
CA ALA A 60 8.62 25.60 5.42
C ALA A 60 9.73 24.87 6.17
N GLY A 61 9.42 23.84 6.98
CA GLY A 61 10.41 23.14 7.81
C GLY A 61 11.18 24.04 8.78
N ARG A 62 10.57 25.16 9.21
CA ARG A 62 11.23 26.21 10.00
C ARG A 62 10.55 26.39 11.35
N ALA A 63 11.29 26.90 12.33
CA ALA A 63 10.72 27.30 13.61
C ALA A 63 9.80 28.54 13.43
N GLN A 64 8.66 28.54 14.13
CA GLN A 64 7.63 29.59 14.01
C GLN A 64 8.14 31.03 14.23
N PRO A 65 9.08 31.31 15.16
CA PRO A 65 9.68 32.64 15.28
C PRO A 65 10.46 33.10 14.05
N ASN A 66 11.02 32.17 13.27
CA ASN A 66 11.77 32.48 12.04
C ASN A 66 10.80 32.78 10.89
N VAL A 67 9.73 32.00 10.77
CA VAL A 67 8.65 32.26 9.81
C VAL A 67 7.95 33.57 10.10
N SER A 68 7.66 33.88 11.36
CA SER A 68 7.01 35.14 11.76
C SER A 68 7.85 36.39 11.45
N ARG A 69 9.18 36.31 11.65
CA ARG A 69 10.11 37.39 11.26
C ARG A 69 10.11 37.63 9.75
N SER A 70 10.13 36.54 8.98
CA SER A 70 10.12 36.57 7.52
C SER A 70 8.79 37.11 6.98
N LEU A 71 7.66 36.68 7.56
CA LEU A 71 6.34 37.23 7.27
C LEU A 71 6.26 38.73 7.55
N THR A 72 6.85 39.21 8.65
CA THR A 72 6.87 40.65 8.97
C THR A 72 7.57 41.45 7.87
N ALA A 73 8.68 40.95 7.34
CA ALA A 73 9.40 41.59 6.23
C ALA A 73 8.56 41.57 4.93
N LEU A 74 7.90 40.45 4.63
CA LEU A 74 7.01 40.32 3.46
C LEU A 74 5.77 41.24 3.56
N ILE A 75 5.23 41.45 4.77
CA ILE A 75 4.13 42.38 5.03
C ILE A 75 4.58 43.83 4.87
N GLN A 76 5.77 44.18 5.39
CA GLN A 76 6.34 45.52 5.23
C GLN A 76 6.66 45.86 3.77
N ALA A 77 7.06 44.86 2.98
CA ALA A 77 7.22 44.99 1.54
C ALA A 77 5.90 45.03 0.75
N GLY A 78 4.75 44.89 1.42
CA GLY A 78 3.44 44.89 0.79
C GLY A 78 3.17 43.65 -0.08
N LEU A 79 3.92 42.55 0.11
CA LEU A 79 3.79 41.31 -0.67
C LEU A 79 2.79 40.32 -0.05
N VAL A 80 2.67 40.35 1.28
CA VAL A 80 1.79 39.46 2.04
C VAL A 80 0.96 40.32 2.97
N GLU A 81 -0.31 39.96 3.15
CA GLU A 81 -1.16 40.46 4.22
C GLU A 81 -1.48 39.33 5.19
N VAL A 82 -1.79 39.67 6.43
CA VAL A 82 -2.24 38.69 7.43
C VAL A 82 -3.62 39.07 7.90
N LYS A 83 -4.59 38.20 7.65
CA LYS A 83 -5.97 38.36 8.11
C LYS A 83 -6.20 37.53 9.36
N SER A 84 -6.83 38.14 10.36
CA SER A 84 -7.27 37.41 11.56
C SER A 84 -8.54 36.63 11.23
N GLN A 85 -8.49 35.31 11.28
CA GLN A 85 -9.66 34.44 11.20
C GLN A 85 -9.81 33.68 12.52
N GLY A 86 -10.66 34.21 13.42
CA GLY A 86 -10.85 33.66 14.76
C GLY A 86 -9.57 33.64 15.59
N ARG A 87 -9.07 32.44 15.90
CA ARG A 87 -7.82 32.22 16.66
C ARG A 87 -6.57 32.15 15.76
N ALA A 88 -6.73 32.03 14.45
CA ALA A 88 -5.62 31.90 13.50
C ALA A 88 -5.28 33.23 12.81
N SER A 89 -4.00 33.37 12.46
CA SER A 89 -3.48 34.43 11.60
C SER A 89 -3.15 33.82 10.24
N VAL A 90 -3.92 34.18 9.23
CA VAL A 90 -3.85 33.59 7.88
C VAL A 90 -3.02 34.51 6.98
N PRO A 91 -1.82 34.11 6.53
CA PRO A 91 -1.06 34.88 5.56
C PRO A 91 -1.60 34.64 4.14
N SER A 92 -1.88 35.72 3.40
CA SER A 92 -2.30 35.67 1.99
C SER A 92 -1.50 36.67 1.16
N LEU A 93 -1.35 36.41 -0.14
CA LEU A 93 -0.68 37.36 -1.03
C LEU A 93 -1.53 38.61 -1.23
N THR A 94 -0.87 39.77 -1.31
CA THR A 94 -1.48 40.97 -1.88
C THR A 94 -1.45 40.90 -3.41
N ALA A 95 -2.10 41.87 -4.09
CA ALA A 95 -1.99 41.98 -5.55
C ALA A 95 -0.54 42.06 -6.04
N LEU A 96 0.31 42.85 -5.34
CA LEU A 96 1.74 42.96 -5.61
C LEU A 96 2.48 41.64 -5.32
N GLY A 97 2.15 40.94 -4.25
CA GLY A 97 2.73 39.63 -3.92
C GLY A 97 2.44 38.58 -4.98
N GLY A 98 1.20 38.56 -5.50
CA GLY A 98 0.80 37.65 -6.57
C GLY A 98 1.43 37.98 -7.92
N GLU A 99 1.68 39.25 -8.21
CA GLU A 99 2.48 39.66 -9.38
C GLU A 99 3.92 39.17 -9.25
N LYS A 100 4.59 39.45 -8.13
CA LYS A 100 5.99 39.07 -7.95
C LYS A 100 6.18 37.55 -7.85
N ALA A 101 5.26 36.81 -7.23
CA ALA A 101 5.32 35.36 -7.24
C ALA A 101 5.31 34.78 -8.67
N ARG A 102 4.59 35.42 -9.62
CA ARG A 102 4.63 35.06 -11.05
C ARG A 102 5.94 35.48 -11.71
N ASP A 103 6.41 36.71 -11.48
CA ASP A 103 7.67 37.22 -12.05
C ASP A 103 8.88 36.33 -11.69
N PHE A 104 8.86 35.75 -10.48
CA PHE A 104 9.91 34.86 -9.98
C PHE A 104 9.68 33.37 -10.31
N GLY A 105 8.65 33.04 -11.11
CA GLY A 105 8.35 31.65 -11.48
C GLY A 105 7.95 30.76 -10.30
N LEU A 106 7.41 31.35 -9.22
CA LEU A 106 7.01 30.64 -8.01
C LEU A 106 5.57 30.10 -8.07
N ILE A 107 4.87 30.27 -9.19
CA ILE A 107 3.53 29.75 -9.43
C ILE A 107 3.54 29.06 -10.79
N GLU A 108 3.45 27.73 -10.80
CA GLU A 108 3.14 26.96 -12.02
C GLU A 108 1.62 26.87 -12.22
N LEU A 109 1.18 27.00 -13.47
CA LEU A 109 -0.22 26.81 -13.87
C LEU A 109 -0.60 25.33 -13.76
N VAL A 110 -1.05 24.91 -12.58
CA VAL A 110 -1.65 23.59 -12.39
C VAL A 110 -3.04 23.59 -13.04
N ARG A 111 -3.24 22.68 -14.00
CA ARG A 111 -4.57 22.30 -14.51
C ARG A 111 -5.35 21.67 -13.37
N GLU A 112 -6.51 22.23 -13.04
CA GLU A 112 -7.42 21.63 -12.08
C GLU A 112 -7.84 20.23 -12.54
N PRO A 113 -7.85 19.22 -11.66
CA PRO A 113 -8.55 17.97 -11.92
C PRO A 113 -10.06 18.24 -11.87
N GLU A 114 -10.75 17.94 -12.96
CA GLU A 114 -12.21 17.94 -12.99
C GLU A 114 -12.75 16.97 -11.93
N MET A 115 -13.38 17.53 -10.90
CA MET A 115 -14.27 16.78 -10.01
C MET A 115 -15.59 16.55 -10.75
N THR A 116 -15.82 15.32 -11.21
CA THR A 116 -17.17 14.86 -11.53
C THR A 116 -17.90 14.49 -10.24
N PRO A 117 -19.11 15.03 -9.99
CA PRO A 117 -20.01 14.46 -9.02
C PRO A 117 -20.72 13.27 -9.66
N SER A 118 -20.62 12.09 -9.08
CA SER A 118 -21.58 11.02 -9.32
C SER A 118 -22.36 10.76 -8.03
N ASP A 119 -23.47 11.47 -7.90
CA ASP A 119 -24.62 11.03 -7.13
C ASP A 119 -25.44 10.14 -8.08
N ASP A 120 -25.52 8.85 -7.78
CA ASP A 120 -26.50 7.91 -8.35
C ASP A 120 -26.51 6.67 -7.46
N GLY A 121 -27.71 6.17 -7.11
CA GLY A 121 -27.93 5.09 -6.15
C GLY A 121 -27.01 3.88 -6.34
N VAL A 122 -25.96 3.79 -5.54
CA VAL A 122 -24.99 2.69 -5.57
C VAL A 122 -25.53 1.52 -4.76
N THR A 123 -25.83 0.41 -5.43
CA THR A 123 -25.86 -0.91 -4.80
C THR A 123 -24.49 -1.16 -4.17
N LEU A 124 -24.41 -1.23 -2.84
CA LEU A 124 -23.16 -1.49 -2.16
C LEU A 124 -22.76 -2.96 -2.38
N ASP A 125 -21.65 -3.19 -3.07
CA ASP A 125 -21.11 -4.55 -3.28
C ASP A 125 -20.07 -4.96 -2.22
N ALA A 126 -19.60 -4.00 -1.40
CA ALA A 126 -18.60 -4.20 -0.35
C ALA A 126 -18.80 -3.28 0.87
N PRO A 127 -18.29 -3.63 2.08
CA PRO A 127 -18.28 -2.74 3.21
C PRO A 127 -17.61 -1.40 2.90
N ARG A 128 -18.20 -0.34 3.44
CA ARG A 128 -17.72 1.03 3.25
C ARG A 128 -17.57 1.72 4.59
N LEU A 129 -16.45 2.42 4.75
CA LEU A 129 -16.23 3.32 5.88
C LEU A 129 -16.65 4.73 5.50
N SER A 130 -17.29 5.42 6.42
CA SER A 130 -17.57 6.85 6.33
C SER A 130 -17.55 7.47 7.73
N ILE A 131 -17.78 8.76 7.83
CA ILE A 131 -17.91 9.44 9.13
C ILE A 131 -19.26 10.14 9.25
N SER A 132 -19.72 10.26 10.49
CA SER A 132 -20.87 11.07 10.88
C SER A 132 -20.44 12.01 12.00
N PHE A 133 -20.76 13.29 11.87
CA PHE A 133 -20.44 14.29 12.89
C PHE A 133 -21.62 14.48 13.85
N GLU A 134 -21.31 14.65 15.14
CA GLU A 134 -22.32 15.09 16.11
C GLU A 134 -22.47 16.62 16.09
N GLY A 135 -23.72 17.08 16.03
CA GLY A 135 -24.11 18.47 15.79
C GLY A 135 -23.98 19.43 16.98
N LYS A 136 -23.15 19.12 17.99
CA LYS A 136 -22.90 20.05 19.10
C LYS A 136 -21.45 20.48 19.10
N GLU A 137 -21.23 21.77 18.82
CA GLU A 137 -19.98 22.43 19.16
C GLU A 137 -19.79 22.31 20.67
N THR A 138 -18.77 21.55 21.06
CA THR A 138 -18.27 21.56 22.42
C THR A 138 -16.97 22.36 22.42
N ASP A 139 -16.73 23.14 23.49
CA ASP A 139 -15.44 23.79 23.75
C ASP A 139 -14.28 22.78 23.95
N SER A 140 -14.59 21.48 23.91
CA SER A 140 -13.64 20.37 23.97
C SER A 140 -12.78 20.29 22.71
N ASN A 141 -11.51 19.90 22.89
CA ASN A 141 -10.55 19.64 21.81
C ASN A 141 -10.95 18.45 20.90
N ALA A 142 -11.90 17.62 21.31
CA ALA A 142 -12.37 16.47 20.52
C ALA A 142 -13.30 16.89 19.37
N ILE A 143 -13.32 16.09 18.30
CA ILE A 143 -14.36 16.11 17.27
C ILE A 143 -15.30 14.93 17.55
N PRO A 144 -16.40 15.14 18.29
CA PRO A 144 -17.34 14.06 18.55
C PRO A 144 -18.02 13.63 17.25
N GLY A 145 -18.06 12.33 17.02
CA GLY A 145 -18.68 11.72 15.86
C GLY A 145 -18.52 10.20 15.85
N ASP A 146 -19.08 9.59 14.81
CA ASP A 146 -19.00 8.16 14.57
C ASP A 146 -18.13 7.89 13.34
N LEU A 147 -17.20 6.94 13.46
CA LEU A 147 -16.75 6.19 12.29
C LEU A 147 -17.85 5.16 11.98
N VAL A 148 -18.40 5.23 10.77
CA VAL A 148 -19.53 4.42 10.33
C VAL A 148 -19.02 3.33 9.39
N LEU A 149 -19.42 2.09 9.66
CA LEU A 149 -19.21 0.95 8.78
C LEU A 149 -20.55 0.51 8.22
N THR A 150 -20.73 0.68 6.92
CA THR A 150 -21.91 0.19 6.20
C THR A 150 -21.57 -1.14 5.56
N ILE A 151 -22.30 -2.20 5.93
CA ILE A 151 -22.10 -3.57 5.45
C ILE A 151 -23.27 -3.92 4.52
N PRO A 152 -23.01 -4.29 3.27
CA PRO A 152 -24.06 -4.56 2.30
C PRO A 152 -24.92 -5.77 2.71
N PRO A 153 -26.21 -5.77 2.33
CA PRO A 153 -27.11 -6.88 2.59
C PRO A 153 -26.62 -8.16 1.91
N ARG A 154 -26.81 -9.32 2.56
CA ARG A 154 -26.71 -10.63 1.90
C ARG A 154 -28.11 -11.16 1.66
N ALA A 155 -28.29 -12.03 0.65
CA ALA A 155 -29.55 -12.69 0.32
C ALA A 155 -30.42 -12.94 1.59
N ASN A 156 -31.54 -12.21 1.70
CA ASN A 156 -32.49 -12.13 2.83
C ASN A 156 -32.11 -11.35 4.12
N HIS A 157 -31.08 -10.50 4.11
CA HIS A 157 -30.72 -9.62 5.23
C HIS A 157 -30.72 -8.15 4.80
N ASP A 158 -31.03 -7.26 5.74
CA ASP A 158 -30.99 -5.81 5.54
C ASP A 158 -29.56 -5.27 5.57
N LEU A 159 -29.39 -4.06 5.05
CA LEU A 159 -28.18 -3.25 5.18
C LEU A 159 -27.86 -3.06 6.67
N VAL A 160 -26.64 -3.41 7.10
CA VAL A 160 -26.22 -3.19 8.49
C VAL A 160 -25.34 -1.96 8.59
N VAL A 161 -25.69 -1.05 9.50
CA VAL A 161 -24.90 0.13 9.83
C VAL A 161 -24.34 -0.05 11.24
N ALA A 162 -23.02 -0.18 11.34
CA ALA A 162 -22.30 -0.27 12.60
C ALA A 162 -21.52 1.01 12.86
N LYS A 163 -21.44 1.44 14.13
CA LYS A 163 -20.83 2.71 14.51
C LYS A 163 -19.75 2.52 15.55
N GLN A 164 -18.66 3.25 15.40
CA GLN A 164 -17.65 3.44 16.42
C GLN A 164 -17.64 4.93 16.80
N GLY A 165 -18.32 5.27 17.90
CA GLY A 165 -18.29 6.62 18.46
C GLY A 165 -16.92 6.97 19.06
N GLY A 166 -16.56 8.24 19.02
CA GLY A 166 -15.34 8.73 19.66
C GLY A 166 -14.86 10.08 19.14
N ASP A 167 -13.59 10.37 19.41
CA ASP A 167 -12.92 11.53 18.82
C ASP A 167 -12.43 11.19 17.40
N LEU A 168 -13.12 11.72 16.39
CA LEU A 168 -12.77 11.53 14.98
C LEU A 168 -11.36 12.02 14.66
N ASN A 169 -10.84 13.03 15.38
CA ASN A 169 -9.47 13.49 15.20
C ASN A 169 -8.47 12.36 15.54
N THR A 170 -8.64 11.72 16.70
CA THR A 170 -7.81 10.58 17.11
C THR A 170 -7.91 9.41 16.14
N ILE A 171 -9.12 9.08 15.67
CA ILE A 171 -9.35 7.98 14.73
C ILE A 171 -8.65 8.24 13.40
N VAL A 172 -8.82 9.43 12.81
CA VAL A 172 -8.23 9.78 11.52
C VAL A 172 -6.71 9.92 11.59
N LEU A 173 -6.16 10.46 12.69
CA LEU A 173 -4.71 10.50 12.89
C LEU A 173 -4.10 9.11 12.91
N ARG A 174 -4.73 8.16 13.60
CA ARG A 174 -4.28 6.75 13.58
C ARG A 174 -4.30 6.16 12.17
N ILE A 175 -5.31 6.48 11.35
CA ILE A 175 -5.39 6.04 9.95
C ILE A 175 -4.24 6.65 9.14
N LEU A 176 -4.02 7.96 9.24
CA LEU A 176 -2.94 8.66 8.53
C LEU A 176 -1.54 8.18 8.96
N ASP A 177 -1.33 7.93 10.26
CA ASP A 177 -0.06 7.42 10.80
C ASP A 177 0.26 6.01 10.32
N GLN A 178 -0.77 5.23 10.01
CA GLN A 178 -0.64 3.84 9.53
C GLN A 178 -0.96 3.69 8.04
N TRP A 179 -1.12 4.80 7.29
CA TRP A 179 -1.60 4.80 5.90
C TRP A 179 -0.88 3.77 5.03
N TRP A 180 0.44 3.87 4.98
CA TRP A 180 1.29 3.03 4.15
C TRP A 180 1.30 1.57 4.61
N ARG A 181 1.21 1.33 5.93
CA ARG A 181 1.12 -0.02 6.48
C ARG A 181 -0.22 -0.68 6.13
N ILE A 182 -1.33 0.05 6.29
CA ILE A 182 -2.69 -0.45 6.02
C ILE A 182 -2.81 -0.92 4.58
N LEU A 183 -2.28 -0.14 3.65
CA LEU A 183 -2.47 -0.35 2.22
C LEU A 183 -1.40 -1.24 1.58
N TYR A 184 -0.16 -1.24 2.07
CA TYR A 184 0.98 -1.85 1.37
C TYR A 184 1.73 -2.93 2.16
N ARG A 185 1.45 -3.12 3.46
CA ARG A 185 1.94 -4.30 4.19
C ARG A 185 1.15 -5.54 3.76
N ARG A 186 1.80 -6.38 2.96
CA ARG A 186 1.17 -7.54 2.34
C ARG A 186 0.88 -8.62 3.37
N ASP A 187 -0.28 -9.27 3.19
CA ASP A 187 -0.73 -10.43 3.98
C ASP A 187 -0.69 -10.22 5.51
N ALA A 188 -0.87 -8.98 5.95
CA ALA A 188 -0.91 -8.61 7.36
C ALA A 188 -2.22 -7.88 7.67
N PRO A 189 -3.24 -8.57 8.22
CA PRO A 189 -4.49 -7.92 8.60
C PRO A 189 -4.25 -6.73 9.54
N TYR A 190 -4.86 -5.60 9.23
CA TYR A 190 -4.88 -4.41 10.05
C TYR A 190 -6.30 -4.19 10.59
N LYS A 191 -6.44 -4.18 11.93
CA LYS A 191 -7.70 -3.86 12.60
C LYS A 191 -7.97 -2.36 12.44
N VAL A 192 -8.98 -2.03 11.64
CA VAL A 192 -9.40 -0.63 11.42
C VAL A 192 -10.20 -0.13 12.63
N GLY A 193 -11.11 -0.94 13.15
CA GLY A 193 -11.97 -0.53 14.27
C GLY A 193 -12.84 -1.66 14.82
N GLU A 194 -13.43 -1.37 15.97
CA GLU A 194 -14.51 -2.15 16.60
C GLU A 194 -15.75 -1.27 16.64
N PHE A 195 -16.83 -1.79 16.07
CA PHE A 195 -18.07 -1.09 15.82
C PHE A 195 -19.21 -1.76 16.57
N SER A 196 -20.25 -1.00 16.86
CA SER A 196 -21.49 -1.48 17.46
C SER A 196 -22.62 -1.34 16.45
N ALA A 197 -23.26 -2.45 16.11
CA ALA A 197 -24.47 -2.50 15.27
C ALA A 197 -25.71 -2.64 16.17
N LEU A 198 -26.74 -1.86 15.90
CA LEU A 198 -28.02 -1.96 16.60
C LEU A 198 -28.87 -3.03 15.90
N GLU A 199 -29.02 -4.20 16.52
CA GLU A 199 -29.91 -5.28 16.09
C GLU A 199 -30.95 -5.51 17.18
N ALA A 200 -32.11 -4.85 17.11
CA ALA A 200 -33.13 -4.94 18.15
C ALA A 200 -33.45 -6.42 18.50
N PRO A 201 -33.35 -6.85 19.78
CA PRO A 201 -33.26 -6.04 21.01
C PRO A 201 -31.85 -5.81 21.59
N SER A 202 -30.77 -6.15 20.88
CA SER A 202 -29.38 -6.13 21.39
C SER A 202 -28.42 -5.28 20.56
N THR A 203 -27.30 -4.87 21.17
CA THR A 203 -26.18 -4.26 20.43
C THR A 203 -25.16 -5.36 20.15
N ARG A 204 -24.76 -5.48 18.88
CA ARG A 204 -23.81 -6.48 18.44
C ARG A 204 -22.47 -5.83 18.10
N GLN A 205 -21.37 -6.42 18.59
CA GLN A 205 -20.03 -5.96 18.26
C GLN A 205 -19.60 -6.46 16.87
N VAL A 206 -18.91 -5.62 16.13
CA VAL A 206 -18.42 -5.90 14.78
C VAL A 206 -16.97 -5.45 14.68
N LEU A 207 -16.05 -6.37 14.39
CA LEU A 207 -14.65 -6.05 14.12
C LEU A 207 -14.46 -5.94 12.60
N PHE A 208 -13.89 -4.81 12.18
CA PHE A 208 -13.49 -4.59 10.79
C PHE A 208 -11.98 -4.55 10.68
N ALA A 209 -11.45 -5.42 9.83
CA ALA A 209 -10.04 -5.45 9.47
C ALA A 209 -9.87 -5.47 7.96
N VAL A 210 -8.72 -5.00 7.49
CA VAL A 210 -8.36 -5.05 6.07
C VAL A 210 -7.01 -5.71 5.89
N ARG A 211 -6.82 -6.41 4.78
CA ARG A 211 -5.56 -7.07 4.44
C ARG A 211 -5.18 -6.74 3.00
N SER A 212 -3.94 -6.31 2.81
CA SER A 212 -3.41 -6.00 1.49
C SER A 212 -2.93 -7.27 0.77
N MET A 213 -3.40 -7.47 -0.46
CA MET A 213 -3.17 -8.68 -1.26
C MET A 213 -2.38 -8.40 -2.55
N GLY A 214 -1.94 -7.16 -2.79
CA GLY A 214 -1.42 -6.72 -4.08
C GLY A 214 -2.17 -5.48 -4.56
N ASN A 215 -2.73 -5.56 -5.76
CA ASN A 215 -3.66 -4.57 -6.30
C ASN A 215 -5.08 -4.63 -5.69
N ARG A 216 -5.28 -5.41 -4.62
CA ARG A 216 -6.56 -5.66 -3.98
C ARG A 216 -6.46 -5.57 -2.46
N ILE A 217 -7.54 -5.10 -1.83
CA ILE A 217 -7.74 -5.09 -0.39
C ILE A 217 -8.85 -6.08 -0.06
N GLU A 218 -8.52 -7.04 0.78
CA GLU A 218 -9.48 -7.93 1.39
C GLU A 218 -10.07 -7.26 2.64
N GLN A 219 -11.39 -7.19 2.71
CA GLN A 219 -12.17 -6.62 3.80
C GLN A 219 -12.77 -7.74 4.64
N ILE A 220 -12.40 -7.76 5.92
CA ILE A 220 -12.73 -8.83 6.88
C ILE A 220 -13.68 -8.25 7.92
N VAL A 221 -14.91 -8.77 7.95
CA VAL A 221 -15.94 -8.42 8.93
C VAL A 221 -16.15 -9.62 9.85
N ARG A 222 -15.92 -9.43 11.16
CA ARG A 222 -16.16 -10.45 12.19
C ARG A 222 -17.21 -9.97 13.16
N TRP A 223 -18.23 -10.79 13.39
CA TRP A 223 -19.31 -10.50 14.31
C TRP A 223 -19.03 -11.09 15.69
N GLY A 224 -19.25 -10.31 16.75
CA GLY A 224 -19.21 -10.79 18.12
C GLY A 224 -20.52 -11.46 18.55
N GLY A 225 -20.44 -12.42 19.47
CA GLY A 225 -21.56 -13.14 20.11
C GLY A 225 -21.57 -14.65 19.85
N GLU A 226 -22.21 -15.42 20.75
CA GLU A 226 -22.47 -16.85 20.58
C GLU A 226 -23.82 -17.06 19.88
N GLY A 227 -23.84 -17.68 18.69
CA GLY A 227 -25.08 -18.01 17.97
C GLY A 227 -24.86 -18.44 16.51
N PRO A 228 -25.87 -19.03 15.84
CA PRO A 228 -25.78 -19.51 14.45
C PRO A 228 -25.53 -18.39 13.41
N SER A 229 -25.75 -17.13 13.79
CA SER A 229 -25.42 -15.91 13.02
C SER A 229 -24.02 -15.37 13.28
N ALA A 230 -23.20 -16.02 14.13
CA ALA A 230 -21.77 -15.74 14.31
C ALA A 230 -20.88 -16.27 13.16
N GLN A 231 -21.49 -16.67 12.05
CA GLN A 231 -20.76 -17.09 10.85
C GLN A 231 -19.86 -15.95 10.36
N GLU A 232 -18.55 -16.24 10.25
CA GLU A 232 -17.61 -15.36 9.57
C GLU A 232 -18.12 -15.12 8.14
N GLN A 233 -18.30 -13.85 7.79
CA GLN A 233 -18.62 -13.51 6.41
C GLN A 233 -17.37 -13.79 5.57
N PRO A 234 -17.47 -14.52 4.43
CA PRO A 234 -16.38 -14.63 3.48
C PRO A 234 -15.87 -13.23 3.17
N PRO A 235 -14.56 -13.01 3.24
CA PRO A 235 -13.98 -11.71 3.01
C PRO A 235 -14.39 -11.18 1.63
N GLN A 236 -14.72 -9.91 1.58
CA GLN A 236 -15.00 -9.24 0.31
C GLN A 236 -13.74 -8.55 -0.18
N THR A 237 -13.58 -8.42 -1.49
CA THR A 237 -12.36 -7.87 -2.08
C THR A 237 -12.71 -6.68 -2.94
N VAL A 238 -11.97 -5.59 -2.76
CA VAL A 238 -12.04 -4.39 -3.60
C VAL A 238 -10.66 -4.11 -4.18
N SER A 239 -10.56 -3.30 -5.22
CA SER A 239 -9.25 -2.84 -5.69
C SER A 239 -8.59 -1.94 -4.63
N LEU A 240 -7.26 -1.93 -4.62
CA LEU A 240 -6.49 -1.07 -3.72
C LEU A 240 -6.79 0.41 -3.96
N SER A 241 -6.85 0.83 -5.23
CA SER A 241 -7.16 2.22 -5.59
C SER A 241 -8.56 2.66 -5.15
N THR A 242 -9.58 1.81 -5.34
CA THR A 242 -10.95 2.12 -4.88
C THR A 242 -11.00 2.23 -3.36
N PHE A 243 -10.35 1.31 -2.63
CA PHE A 243 -10.31 1.39 -1.17
C PHE A 243 -9.59 2.65 -0.68
N GLU A 244 -8.44 2.99 -1.28
CA GLU A 244 -7.65 4.19 -0.96
C GLU A 244 -8.47 5.47 -1.17
N GLN A 245 -9.14 5.59 -2.33
CA GLN A 245 -9.98 6.75 -2.64
C GLN A 245 -11.19 6.86 -1.71
N ASN A 246 -11.86 5.74 -1.40
CA ASN A 246 -12.96 5.76 -0.44
C ASN A 246 -12.50 6.20 0.95
N LEU A 247 -11.35 5.70 1.42
CA LEU A 247 -10.79 6.10 2.70
C LEU A 247 -10.43 7.59 2.75
N LEU A 248 -9.85 8.14 1.67
CA LEU A 248 -9.59 9.57 1.55
C LEU A 248 -10.89 10.39 1.54
N ASN A 249 -11.83 10.03 0.68
CA ASN A 249 -13.00 10.84 0.36
C ASN A 249 -14.11 10.76 1.42
N ASP A 250 -14.25 9.61 2.07
CA ASP A 250 -15.37 9.37 2.99
C ASP A 250 -14.97 9.49 4.47
N VAL A 251 -13.67 9.46 4.78
CA VAL A 251 -13.17 9.46 6.17
C VAL A 251 -12.17 10.59 6.44
N VAL A 252 -11.08 10.67 5.68
CA VAL A 252 -9.98 11.60 5.98
C VAL A 252 -10.32 13.04 5.60
N ARG A 253 -10.63 13.31 4.32
CA ARG A 253 -10.92 14.65 3.80
C ARG A 253 -12.15 15.29 4.47
N PRO A 254 -13.26 14.57 4.72
CA PRO A 254 -14.40 15.12 5.45
C PRO A 254 -14.03 15.57 6.86
N THR A 255 -13.23 14.79 7.61
CA THR A 255 -12.74 15.18 8.94
C THR A 255 -11.86 16.43 8.88
N ALA A 256 -10.94 16.50 7.92
CA ALA A 256 -10.10 17.67 7.71
C ALA A 256 -10.91 18.93 7.35
N LYS A 257 -11.94 18.77 6.51
CA LYS A 257 -12.87 19.85 6.15
C LYS A 257 -13.67 20.34 7.36
N GLU A 258 -14.12 19.45 8.23
CA GLU A 258 -14.84 19.83 9.45
C GLU A 258 -13.94 20.53 10.47
N LEU A 259 -12.68 20.12 10.61
CA LEU A 259 -11.72 20.88 11.42
C LEU A 259 -11.53 22.30 10.87
N ARG A 260 -11.45 22.46 9.55
CA ARG A 260 -11.33 23.76 8.90
C ARG A 260 -12.58 24.62 9.11
N SER A 261 -13.79 24.06 8.96
CA SER A 261 -15.05 24.80 9.18
C SER A 261 -15.14 25.33 10.63
N ARG A 262 -14.63 24.56 11.60
CA ARG A 262 -14.55 24.93 13.02
C ARG A 262 -13.33 25.80 13.38
N SER A 263 -12.56 26.26 12.39
CA SER A 263 -11.33 27.05 12.58
C SER A 263 -10.29 26.39 13.50
N ARG A 264 -10.20 25.05 13.48
CA ARG A 264 -9.25 24.23 14.27
C ARG A 264 -8.07 23.81 13.39
N PHE A 265 -7.07 24.68 13.30
CA PHE A 265 -5.88 24.51 12.44
C PHE A 265 -4.64 24.05 13.20
N ASP A 266 -4.71 23.89 14.52
CA ASP A 266 -3.62 23.44 15.39
C ASP A 266 -3.46 21.91 15.43
N ARG A 267 -4.17 21.19 14.55
CA ARG A 267 -4.21 19.72 14.54
C ARG A 267 -3.35 19.17 13.41
N PRO A 268 -2.66 18.03 13.63
CA PRO A 268 -1.76 17.47 12.63
C PRO A 268 -2.48 16.81 11.46
N ILE A 269 -3.83 16.72 11.44
CA ILE A 269 -4.57 16.09 10.35
C ILE A 269 -4.33 16.83 9.03
N GLN A 270 -4.43 18.16 9.02
CA GLN A 270 -4.23 18.93 7.79
C GLN A 270 -2.81 18.77 7.24
N SER A 271 -1.79 18.88 8.10
CA SER A 271 -0.40 18.76 7.65
C SER A 271 -0.02 17.32 7.26
N LYS A 272 -0.56 16.30 7.92
CA LYS A 272 -0.39 14.90 7.51
C LYS A 272 -1.12 14.57 6.21
N LEU A 273 -2.33 15.08 6.01
CA LEU A 273 -3.07 14.91 4.75
C LEU A 273 -2.34 15.61 3.59
N ALA A 274 -1.91 16.86 3.77
CA ALA A 274 -1.15 17.57 2.76
C ALA A 274 0.15 16.81 2.38
N ARG A 275 0.89 16.31 3.37
CA ARG A 275 2.08 15.49 3.14
C ARG A 275 1.78 14.19 2.39
N LEU A 276 0.66 13.53 2.72
CA LEU A 276 0.22 12.34 2.02
C LEU A 276 -0.12 12.66 0.55
N GLU A 277 -0.89 13.71 0.30
CA GLU A 277 -1.26 14.14 -1.05
C GLU A 277 -0.02 14.55 -1.87
N ASP A 278 0.97 15.20 -1.25
CA ASP A 278 2.27 15.48 -1.87
C ASP A 278 3.00 14.19 -2.25
N THR A 279 3.10 13.24 -1.32
CA THR A 279 3.76 11.95 -1.57
C THR A 279 3.08 11.18 -2.71
N LEU A 280 1.74 11.21 -2.77
CA LEU A 280 0.95 10.58 -3.83
C LEU A 280 1.07 11.30 -5.19
N SER A 281 1.52 12.55 -5.20
CA SER A 281 1.68 13.33 -6.44
C SER A 281 2.98 12.99 -7.19
N TYR A 282 3.95 12.37 -6.51
CA TYR A 282 5.24 11.99 -7.10
C TYR A 282 5.45 10.47 -7.02
N GLU A 283 5.67 9.84 -8.17
CA GLU A 283 5.79 8.38 -8.27
C GLU A 283 6.96 7.82 -7.45
N GLU A 284 8.11 8.53 -7.44
CA GLU A 284 9.30 8.12 -6.69
C GLU A 284 9.05 8.16 -5.17
N ASP A 285 8.42 9.23 -4.68
CA ASP A 285 8.06 9.36 -3.27
C ASP A 285 7.00 8.33 -2.86
N SER A 286 6.03 8.06 -3.74
CA SER A 286 5.06 6.99 -3.56
C SER A 286 5.72 5.62 -3.53
N ALA A 287 6.67 5.32 -4.42
CA ALA A 287 7.40 4.06 -4.43
C ALA A 287 8.22 3.87 -3.13
N PHE A 288 8.88 4.94 -2.67
CA PHE A 288 9.58 4.99 -1.39
C PHE A 288 8.63 4.70 -0.21
N ALA A 289 7.51 5.41 -0.16
CA ALA A 289 6.55 5.31 0.92
C ALA A 289 5.82 3.96 0.98
N ARG A 290 5.45 3.40 -0.18
CA ARG A 290 4.90 2.04 -0.31
C ARG A 290 5.90 0.99 0.20
N THR A 291 7.17 1.12 -0.18
CA THR A 291 8.24 0.22 0.26
C THR A 291 8.45 0.31 1.77
N ALA A 292 8.53 1.52 2.34
CA ALA A 292 8.57 1.72 3.80
C ALA A 292 7.38 1.09 4.52
N GLY A 293 6.16 1.33 4.02
CA GLY A 293 4.93 0.78 4.59
C GLY A 293 4.90 -0.76 4.58
N SER A 294 5.43 -1.37 3.51
CA SER A 294 5.53 -2.83 3.41
C SER A 294 6.51 -3.45 4.42
N LEU A 295 7.57 -2.71 4.80
CA LEU A 295 8.48 -3.08 5.88
C LEU A 295 7.87 -2.90 7.28
N GLY A 296 6.69 -2.27 7.35
CA GLY A 296 6.03 -1.92 8.61
C GLY A 296 6.48 -0.59 9.20
N GLU A 297 7.19 0.24 8.43
CA GLU A 297 7.73 1.53 8.86
C GLU A 297 6.92 2.72 8.34
N SER A 298 7.03 3.85 9.04
CA SER A 298 6.52 5.13 8.53
C SER A 298 7.60 5.80 7.67
N PRO A 299 7.31 6.24 6.43
CA PRO A 299 8.30 6.90 5.58
C PRO A 299 8.77 8.26 6.13
N TYR A 300 8.03 8.83 7.09
CA TYR A 300 8.29 10.16 7.63
C TYR A 300 9.11 10.16 8.93
N GLY A 301 9.44 8.98 9.47
CA GLY A 301 10.15 8.80 10.74
C GLY A 301 11.47 8.04 10.62
N LEU A 302 12.02 7.96 9.40
CA LEU A 302 13.22 7.18 9.11
C LEU A 302 14.51 7.96 9.38
N THR A 303 15.54 7.26 9.83
CA THR A 303 16.93 7.77 9.80
C THR A 303 17.45 7.78 8.37
N ASP A 304 18.45 8.61 8.06
CA ASP A 304 19.07 8.68 6.73
C ASP A 304 19.58 7.33 6.21
N THR A 305 20.19 6.52 7.09
CA THR A 305 20.64 5.16 6.76
C THR A 305 19.49 4.27 6.29
N TRP A 306 18.38 4.27 7.01
CA TRP A 306 17.17 3.52 6.65
C TRP A 306 16.50 4.04 5.39
N ALA A 307 16.47 5.36 5.18
CA ALA A 307 15.97 5.93 3.94
C ALA A 307 16.85 5.50 2.75
N GLN A 308 18.18 5.44 2.92
CA GLN A 308 19.04 4.94 1.86
C GLN A 308 18.79 3.46 1.58
N LYS A 309 18.65 2.62 2.61
CA LYS A 309 18.31 1.21 2.49
C LYS A 309 17.07 0.95 1.63
N ILE A 310 16.03 1.76 1.82
CA ILE A 310 14.79 1.66 1.03
C ILE A 310 15.04 2.04 -0.43
N ARG A 311 15.85 3.07 -0.71
CA ARG A 311 16.23 3.45 -2.08
C ARG A 311 17.05 2.35 -2.77
N ASP A 312 17.94 1.70 -2.02
CA ASP A 312 18.73 0.58 -2.51
C ASP A 312 17.80 -0.60 -2.88
N LEU A 313 16.84 -0.95 -2.02
CA LEU A 313 15.83 -1.98 -2.31
C LEU A 313 14.98 -1.67 -3.56
N ILE A 314 14.61 -0.41 -3.78
CA ILE A 314 13.89 0.02 -5.00
C ILE A 314 14.76 -0.21 -6.25
N THR A 315 16.05 0.04 -6.13
CA THR A 315 17.01 -0.13 -7.24
C THR A 315 17.29 -1.62 -7.51
N GLU A 316 17.45 -2.42 -6.46
CA GLU A 316 17.76 -3.85 -6.53
C GLU A 316 16.56 -4.70 -6.96
N ILE A 317 15.35 -4.30 -6.53
CA ILE A 317 14.08 -4.94 -6.87
C ILE A 317 13.15 -3.89 -7.52
N PRO A 318 13.34 -3.58 -8.82
CA PRO A 318 12.57 -2.55 -9.51
C PRO A 318 11.07 -2.86 -9.62
N ASP A 319 10.74 -4.15 -9.75
CA ASP A 319 9.36 -4.61 -9.79
C ASP A 319 8.70 -4.40 -8.43
N GLU A 320 7.74 -3.48 -8.38
CA GLU A 320 7.09 -3.08 -7.14
C GLU A 320 6.37 -4.23 -6.45
N GLU A 321 5.58 -5.03 -7.16
CA GLU A 321 4.84 -6.13 -6.53
C GLU A 321 5.79 -7.13 -5.89
N SER A 322 6.91 -7.44 -6.55
CA SER A 322 7.91 -8.31 -5.92
C SER A 322 8.64 -7.63 -4.77
N ARG A 323 8.94 -6.34 -4.86
CA ARG A 323 9.62 -5.59 -3.79
C ARG A 323 8.76 -5.53 -2.53
N LEU A 324 7.46 -5.27 -2.67
CA LEU A 324 6.53 -5.20 -1.55
C LEU A 324 6.29 -6.58 -0.92
N ASP A 325 6.25 -7.65 -1.73
CA ASP A 325 6.25 -9.04 -1.23
C ASP A 325 7.54 -9.34 -0.44
N PHE A 326 8.71 -8.99 -0.99
CA PHE A 326 10.00 -9.19 -0.32
C PHE A 326 10.03 -8.47 1.03
N CYS A 327 9.71 -7.17 1.04
CA CYS A 327 9.68 -6.34 2.23
C CYS A 327 8.68 -6.84 3.28
N SER A 328 7.49 -7.27 2.86
CA SER A 328 6.48 -7.81 3.79
C SER A 328 6.86 -9.18 4.35
N ALA A 329 7.71 -9.93 3.64
CA ALA A 329 8.18 -11.24 4.06
C ALA A 329 9.31 -11.17 5.10
N VAL A 330 10.17 -10.13 5.02
CA VAL A 330 11.35 -9.99 5.88
C VAL A 330 11.15 -8.98 7.01
N LEU A 331 10.33 -7.94 6.75
CA LEU A 331 10.11 -6.79 7.62
C LEU A 331 11.42 -6.04 7.96
N ARG A 332 11.31 -4.95 8.72
CA ARG A 332 12.46 -4.14 9.14
C ARG A 332 13.61 -4.99 9.73
N ASP A 333 13.28 -5.86 10.67
CA ASP A 333 14.27 -6.60 11.45
C ASP A 333 15.00 -7.69 10.64
N GLY A 334 14.41 -8.13 9.52
CA GLY A 334 14.96 -9.20 8.69
C GLY A 334 15.66 -8.74 7.41
N ILE A 335 15.72 -7.44 7.12
CA ILE A 335 16.34 -6.96 5.86
C ILE A 335 17.81 -7.32 5.77
N GLU A 336 18.58 -7.10 6.84
CA GLU A 336 20.03 -7.33 6.81
C GLU A 336 20.33 -8.81 6.58
N ASP A 337 19.62 -9.69 7.28
CA ASP A 337 19.71 -11.15 7.07
C ASP A 337 19.30 -11.54 5.65
N ALA A 338 18.28 -10.89 5.10
CA ALA A 338 17.79 -11.17 3.76
C ALA A 338 18.80 -10.77 2.69
N GLU A 339 19.44 -9.61 2.81
CA GLU A 339 20.50 -9.20 1.91
C GLU A 339 21.73 -10.10 2.03
N VAL A 340 22.15 -10.47 3.24
CA VAL A 340 23.27 -11.40 3.42
C VAL A 340 22.95 -12.74 2.76
N TRP A 341 21.73 -13.25 2.96
CA TRP A 341 21.30 -14.50 2.37
C TRP A 341 21.21 -14.43 0.84
N THR A 342 20.60 -13.40 0.26
CA THR A 342 20.48 -13.27 -1.21
C THR A 342 21.86 -13.17 -1.87
N HIS A 343 22.75 -12.33 -1.34
CA HIS A 343 24.10 -12.17 -1.86
C HIS A 343 24.91 -13.46 -1.73
N ALA A 344 24.91 -14.10 -0.56
CA ALA A 344 25.65 -15.34 -0.33
C ALA A 344 25.11 -16.49 -1.19
N ALA A 345 23.79 -16.61 -1.33
CA ALA A 345 23.16 -17.65 -2.14
C ALA A 345 23.47 -17.46 -3.63
N ILE A 346 23.33 -16.22 -4.15
CA ILE A 346 23.67 -15.92 -5.54
C ILE A 346 25.16 -16.15 -5.80
N ALA A 347 26.06 -15.70 -4.91
CA ALA A 347 27.50 -15.88 -5.10
C ALA A 347 27.90 -17.37 -5.09
N LYS A 348 27.28 -18.19 -4.25
CA LYS A 348 27.64 -19.61 -4.09
C LYS A 348 26.97 -20.52 -5.13
N GLN A 349 25.69 -20.33 -5.38
CA GLN A 349 24.88 -21.21 -6.24
C GLN A 349 24.57 -20.61 -7.61
N GLY A 350 24.89 -19.34 -7.85
CA GLY A 350 24.41 -18.60 -9.01
C GLY A 350 24.78 -19.23 -10.35
N ASP A 351 26.03 -19.69 -10.49
CA ASP A 351 26.52 -20.35 -11.71
C ASP A 351 25.86 -21.71 -11.96
N ARG A 352 25.48 -22.41 -10.88
CA ARG A 352 24.84 -23.73 -10.98
C ARG A 352 23.37 -23.58 -11.33
N ASN A 353 22.69 -22.62 -10.70
CA ASN A 353 21.25 -22.45 -10.78
C ASN A 353 20.78 -21.51 -11.90
N VAL A 354 21.64 -21.20 -12.87
CA VAL A 354 21.24 -20.44 -14.07
C VAL A 354 20.28 -21.27 -14.92
N MET A 355 19.18 -20.65 -15.36
CA MET A 355 18.13 -21.29 -16.16
C MET A 355 17.92 -20.53 -17.49
N PRO A 356 18.84 -20.69 -18.46
CA PRO A 356 18.83 -19.90 -19.68
C PRO A 356 17.55 -20.07 -20.53
N GLU A 357 16.93 -21.24 -20.53
CA GLU A 357 15.76 -21.54 -21.36
C GLU A 357 14.47 -20.90 -20.84
N LEU A 358 14.44 -20.41 -19.59
CA LEU A 358 13.25 -19.76 -19.04
C LEU A 358 12.80 -18.56 -19.87
N ARG A 359 13.74 -17.80 -20.44
CA ARG A 359 13.43 -16.65 -21.30
C ARG A 359 12.79 -17.13 -22.60
N THR A 360 13.39 -18.12 -23.27
CA THR A 360 12.87 -18.75 -24.47
C THR A 360 11.44 -19.27 -24.28
N PHE A 361 11.18 -20.02 -23.21
CA PHE A 361 9.83 -20.48 -22.90
C PHE A 361 8.87 -19.33 -22.61
N SER A 362 9.31 -18.33 -21.84
CA SER A 362 8.44 -17.18 -21.56
C SER A 362 8.09 -16.41 -22.84
N ASP A 363 9.00 -16.33 -23.83
CA ASP A 363 8.75 -15.73 -25.16
C ASP A 363 7.64 -16.46 -25.88
N VAL A 364 7.77 -17.77 -26.06
CA VAL A 364 6.78 -18.58 -26.78
C VAL A 364 5.42 -18.61 -26.10
N LEU A 365 5.37 -18.75 -24.76
CA LEU A 365 4.09 -18.97 -24.05
C LEU A 365 3.23 -17.70 -23.89
N ARG A 366 3.83 -16.51 -24.05
CA ARG A 366 3.17 -15.22 -23.88
C ARG A 366 2.55 -14.64 -25.16
N GLU A 367 2.90 -15.16 -26.33
CA GLU A 367 2.33 -14.70 -27.62
C GLU A 367 0.80 -14.91 -27.71
N THR A 368 0.24 -15.80 -26.88
CA THR A 368 -1.21 -15.92 -26.71
C THR A 368 -1.71 -14.98 -25.61
N PRO A 369 -2.57 -13.98 -25.93
CA PRO A 369 -3.10 -13.02 -24.95
C PRO A 369 -3.66 -13.74 -23.73
N LEU A 370 -3.27 -13.29 -22.54
CA LEU A 370 -3.97 -13.66 -21.31
C LEU A 370 -5.29 -12.89 -21.30
N GLU A 371 -6.40 -13.56 -20.94
CA GLU A 371 -7.67 -12.87 -20.69
C GLU A 371 -7.45 -11.76 -19.67
N SER A 372 -7.81 -10.51 -20.00
CA SER A 372 -7.48 -9.34 -19.16
C SER A 372 -8.11 -9.39 -17.77
N ASN A 373 -9.15 -10.22 -17.59
CA ASN A 373 -9.90 -10.37 -16.34
C ASN A 373 -9.59 -11.68 -15.60
N ALA A 374 -8.56 -12.43 -16.02
CA ALA A 374 -8.18 -13.66 -15.35
C ALA A 374 -7.72 -13.39 -13.90
N ARG A 375 -8.34 -14.07 -12.94
CA ARG A 375 -7.94 -14.05 -11.54
C ARG A 375 -6.49 -14.55 -11.41
N PRO A 376 -5.74 -14.12 -10.38
CA PRO A 376 -4.31 -14.44 -10.27
C PRO A 376 -3.99 -15.95 -10.34
N TYR A 377 -4.78 -16.80 -9.68
CA TYR A 377 -4.59 -18.24 -9.75
C TYR A 377 -4.85 -18.81 -11.16
N GLN A 378 -5.83 -18.28 -11.89
CA GLN A 378 -6.13 -18.71 -13.27
C GLN A 378 -4.94 -18.41 -14.19
N ARG A 379 -4.26 -17.27 -14.01
CA ARG A 379 -3.04 -16.93 -14.75
C ARG A 379 -1.95 -18.00 -14.56
N GLY A 380 -1.70 -18.40 -13.31
CA GLY A 380 -0.75 -19.45 -12.97
C GLY A 380 -1.12 -20.81 -13.57
N THR A 381 -2.36 -21.27 -13.35
CA THR A 381 -2.88 -22.53 -13.90
C THR A 381 -2.81 -22.56 -15.44
N ASN A 382 -3.21 -21.48 -16.10
CA ASN A 382 -3.16 -21.39 -17.56
C ASN A 382 -1.73 -21.44 -18.09
N MET A 383 -0.79 -20.76 -17.43
CA MET A 383 0.63 -20.81 -17.79
C MET A 383 1.20 -22.24 -17.64
N ALA A 384 0.86 -22.94 -16.56
CA ALA A 384 1.28 -24.33 -16.37
C ALA A 384 0.76 -25.25 -17.48
N LYS A 385 -0.53 -25.14 -17.83
CA LYS A 385 -1.15 -25.90 -18.92
C LYS A 385 -0.51 -25.61 -20.27
N LYS A 386 -0.20 -24.34 -20.56
CA LYS A 386 0.50 -23.96 -21.80
C LYS A 386 1.90 -24.56 -21.85
N LEU A 387 2.65 -24.48 -20.77
CA LEU A 387 3.99 -25.07 -20.71
C LEU A 387 3.95 -26.60 -20.88
N ARG A 388 3.07 -27.32 -20.17
CA ARG A 388 2.94 -28.78 -20.34
C ARG A 388 2.62 -29.15 -21.78
N ARG A 389 1.72 -28.42 -22.45
CA ARG A 389 1.42 -28.61 -23.88
C ARG A 389 2.65 -28.39 -24.75
N HIS A 390 3.40 -27.31 -24.51
CA HIS A 390 4.62 -27.02 -25.25
C HIS A 390 5.71 -28.09 -25.06
N LEU A 391 5.80 -28.69 -23.87
CA LEU A 391 6.69 -29.81 -23.57
C LEU A 391 6.17 -31.18 -24.06
N ASN A 392 4.99 -31.23 -24.69
CA ASN A 392 4.29 -32.46 -25.08
C ASN A 392 4.04 -33.43 -23.91
N TRP A 393 3.76 -32.89 -22.71
CA TRP A 393 3.50 -33.68 -21.51
C TRP A 393 2.02 -34.07 -21.39
N THR A 394 1.77 -35.34 -21.14
CA THR A 394 0.45 -35.88 -20.79
C THR A 394 0.11 -35.56 -19.33
N LEU A 395 -1.14 -35.73 -18.88
CA LEU A 395 -1.51 -35.47 -17.47
C LEU A 395 -0.72 -36.32 -16.46
N GLU A 396 -0.29 -37.52 -16.87
CA GLU A 396 0.47 -38.47 -16.04
C GLU A 396 1.99 -38.20 -16.04
N THR A 397 2.47 -37.28 -16.88
CA THR A 397 3.91 -37.00 -16.95
C THR A 397 4.36 -36.35 -15.64
N ARG A 398 5.34 -36.97 -14.99
CA ARG A 398 5.86 -36.57 -13.68
C ARG A 398 7.13 -35.75 -13.82
N VAL A 399 7.32 -34.82 -12.89
CA VAL A 399 8.62 -34.20 -12.64
C VAL A 399 9.31 -35.06 -11.57
N GLU A 400 10.36 -35.79 -11.94
CA GLU A 400 11.06 -36.73 -11.05
C GLU A 400 11.57 -36.03 -9.77
N ASP A 401 12.54 -35.14 -9.91
CA ASP A 401 13.17 -34.41 -8.81
C ASP A 401 13.44 -32.94 -9.15
N VAL A 402 14.02 -32.20 -8.19
CA VAL A 402 14.32 -30.77 -8.33
C VAL A 402 15.42 -30.49 -9.37
N ALA A 403 16.41 -31.38 -9.52
CA ALA A 403 17.48 -31.22 -10.49
C ALA A 403 16.96 -31.46 -11.92
N LYS A 404 16.11 -32.46 -12.11
CA LYS A 404 15.40 -32.71 -13.37
C LYS A 404 14.46 -31.55 -13.72
N LEU A 405 13.77 -30.98 -12.73
CA LEU A 405 12.96 -29.78 -12.93
C LEU A 405 13.82 -28.62 -13.44
N ALA A 406 14.95 -28.33 -12.79
CA ALA A 406 15.85 -27.27 -13.19
C ALA A 406 16.45 -27.51 -14.59
N ALA A 407 16.78 -28.77 -14.92
CA ALA A 407 17.35 -29.15 -16.20
C ALA A 407 16.42 -28.91 -17.40
N ILE A 408 15.10 -29.01 -17.21
CA ILE A 408 14.10 -28.64 -18.25
C ILE A 408 14.32 -27.19 -18.72
N PHE A 409 14.79 -26.32 -17.81
CA PHE A 409 15.01 -24.91 -18.07
C PHE A 409 16.50 -24.57 -18.32
N GLY A 410 17.31 -25.57 -18.63
CA GLY A 410 18.70 -25.41 -19.05
C GLY A 410 19.72 -25.33 -17.92
N ALA A 411 19.32 -25.56 -16.66
CA ALA A 411 20.29 -25.66 -15.57
C ALA A 411 21.13 -26.93 -15.71
N ARG A 412 22.46 -26.80 -15.66
CA ARG A 412 23.38 -27.95 -15.75
C ARG A 412 23.44 -28.73 -14.44
N GLN A 413 23.30 -28.02 -13.33
CA GLN A 413 23.27 -28.54 -11.97
C GLN A 413 22.23 -27.74 -11.19
N PHE A 414 21.84 -28.22 -10.02
CA PHE A 414 21.01 -27.43 -9.12
C PHE A 414 21.41 -27.71 -7.69
N GLU A 415 21.64 -26.64 -6.92
CA GLU A 415 21.92 -26.73 -5.50
C GLU A 415 20.98 -25.80 -4.74
N PRO A 416 20.20 -26.31 -3.77
CA PRO A 416 19.39 -25.46 -2.93
C PRO A 416 20.28 -24.70 -1.92
N SER A 417 19.78 -23.56 -1.48
CA SER A 417 20.43 -22.67 -0.52
C SER A 417 20.03 -23.01 0.93
N PRO A 418 20.75 -22.50 1.94
CA PRO A 418 20.32 -22.56 3.33
C PRO A 418 18.97 -21.86 3.57
N VAL A 419 18.43 -22.02 4.79
CA VAL A 419 17.15 -21.42 5.21
C VAL A 419 17.15 -19.91 4.97
N ALA A 420 16.10 -19.43 4.30
CA ALA A 420 15.90 -18.01 4.03
C ALA A 420 15.23 -17.32 5.24
N PRO A 421 15.47 -16.01 5.45
CA PRO A 421 14.89 -15.28 6.58
C PRO A 421 13.40 -15.01 6.41
N GLY A 422 12.70 -14.92 7.55
CA GLY A 422 11.28 -14.59 7.61
C GLY A 422 10.40 -15.55 6.79
N ALA A 423 9.53 -14.97 5.97
CA ALA A 423 8.64 -15.72 5.08
C ALA A 423 9.23 -15.98 3.69
N LEU A 424 10.46 -15.57 3.40
CA LEU A 424 11.12 -15.83 2.11
C LEU A 424 11.37 -17.33 1.92
N ARG A 425 11.34 -17.78 0.67
CA ARG A 425 11.55 -19.18 0.28
C ARG A 425 12.45 -19.33 -0.94
N ALA A 426 12.39 -18.37 -1.85
CA ALA A 426 13.31 -18.31 -2.98
C ALA A 426 13.54 -16.85 -3.38
N PHE A 427 14.65 -16.63 -4.08
CA PHE A 427 14.96 -15.36 -4.71
C PHE A 427 15.48 -15.61 -6.11
N GLN A 428 15.14 -14.69 -7.00
CA GLN A 428 15.51 -14.75 -8.39
C GLN A 428 16.16 -13.44 -8.78
N THR A 429 17.24 -13.55 -9.53
CA THR A 429 17.89 -12.42 -10.17
C THR A 429 18.21 -12.77 -11.62
N GLN A 430 18.36 -11.77 -12.46
CA GLN A 430 18.78 -11.95 -13.85
C GLN A 430 20.16 -11.34 -14.04
N THR A 431 21.19 -12.19 -13.99
CA THR A 431 22.58 -11.86 -14.32
C THR A 431 22.88 -12.29 -15.76
N ASN A 432 23.45 -11.40 -16.57
CA ASN A 432 23.90 -11.71 -17.94
C ASN A 432 22.82 -12.34 -18.86
N SER A 433 21.61 -11.81 -18.81
CA SER A 433 20.45 -12.20 -19.65
C SER A 433 19.78 -13.54 -19.32
N ALA A 434 20.33 -14.37 -18.44
CA ALA A 434 19.69 -15.59 -17.96
C ALA A 434 19.17 -15.42 -16.51
N PRO A 435 17.97 -15.91 -16.18
CA PRO A 435 17.49 -15.91 -14.80
C PRO A 435 18.23 -16.97 -13.97
N THR A 436 18.58 -16.61 -12.75
CA THR A 436 19.17 -17.46 -11.72
C THR A 436 18.20 -17.52 -10.56
N ILE A 437 17.86 -18.73 -10.12
CA ILE A 437 16.91 -18.95 -9.03
C ILE A 437 17.60 -19.66 -7.87
N VAL A 438 17.61 -19.04 -6.70
CA VAL A 438 18.04 -19.67 -5.44
C VAL A 438 16.81 -20.01 -4.61
N VAL A 439 16.75 -21.27 -4.15
CA VAL A 439 15.61 -21.81 -3.40
C VAL A 439 16.13 -22.33 -2.08
N GLN A 440 15.46 -22.05 -0.97
CA GLN A 440 15.85 -22.63 0.32
C GLN A 440 15.66 -24.15 0.32
N THR A 441 16.52 -24.86 1.04
CA THR A 441 16.40 -26.30 1.20
C THR A 441 15.27 -26.64 2.17
N GLU A 442 14.34 -27.47 1.72
CA GLU A 442 13.36 -28.16 2.58
C GLU A 442 13.41 -29.67 2.26
N ASN A 443 12.33 -30.42 2.53
CA ASN A 443 12.19 -31.76 1.97
C ASN A 443 12.13 -31.70 0.42
N ALA A 444 12.37 -32.84 -0.23
CA ALA A 444 12.48 -32.91 -1.69
C ALA A 444 11.23 -32.40 -2.43
N ALA A 445 10.03 -32.76 -1.95
CA ALA A 445 8.76 -32.34 -2.55
C ALA A 445 8.55 -30.83 -2.42
N ASN A 446 8.82 -30.25 -1.24
CA ASN A 446 8.70 -28.81 -1.00
C ASN A 446 9.73 -28.00 -1.78
N THR A 447 10.99 -28.44 -1.82
CA THR A 447 12.04 -27.76 -2.59
C THR A 447 11.69 -27.71 -4.07
N LYS A 448 11.21 -28.84 -4.62
CA LYS A 448 10.70 -28.92 -6.01
C LYS A 448 9.50 -28.00 -6.23
N PHE A 449 8.55 -27.97 -5.29
CA PHE A 449 7.37 -27.09 -5.38
C PHE A 449 7.75 -25.61 -5.32
N ILE A 450 8.68 -25.21 -4.44
CA ILE A 450 9.15 -23.83 -4.34
C ILE A 450 9.89 -23.42 -5.62
N LEU A 451 10.74 -24.30 -6.18
CA LEU A 451 11.38 -24.02 -7.46
C LEU A 451 10.35 -23.83 -8.58
N ALA A 452 9.33 -24.69 -8.66
CA ALA A 452 8.25 -24.54 -9.62
C ALA A 452 7.47 -23.22 -9.44
N ARG A 453 7.29 -22.74 -8.20
CA ARG A 453 6.68 -21.42 -7.92
C ARG A 453 7.51 -20.28 -8.52
N ALA A 454 8.82 -20.31 -8.33
CA ALA A 454 9.73 -19.28 -8.85
C ALA A 454 9.75 -19.29 -10.40
N ILE A 455 9.79 -20.47 -11.01
CA ILE A 455 9.66 -20.64 -12.47
C ILE A 455 8.35 -20.04 -12.98
N GLY A 456 7.23 -20.36 -12.32
CA GLY A 456 5.90 -19.83 -12.68
C GLY A 456 5.82 -18.30 -12.57
N ASP A 457 6.42 -17.72 -11.53
CA ASP A 457 6.54 -16.27 -11.36
C ASP A 457 7.29 -15.65 -12.56
N PHE A 458 8.47 -16.16 -12.91
CA PHE A 458 9.25 -15.63 -14.04
C PHE A 458 8.51 -15.76 -15.37
N LEU A 459 7.92 -16.92 -15.66
CA LEU A 459 7.21 -17.14 -16.93
C LEU A 459 6.07 -16.12 -17.13
N VAL A 460 5.40 -15.72 -16.05
CA VAL A 460 4.30 -14.75 -16.08
C VAL A 460 4.78 -13.30 -16.06
N PHE A 461 5.71 -12.94 -15.17
CA PHE A 461 6.06 -11.54 -14.90
C PHE A 461 7.36 -11.07 -15.57
N ARG A 462 8.34 -11.96 -15.78
CA ARG A 462 9.70 -11.64 -16.29
C ARG A 462 10.44 -10.55 -15.51
N SER A 463 10.14 -10.43 -14.22
CA SER A 463 10.82 -9.46 -13.38
C SER A 463 12.31 -9.78 -13.32
N LYS A 464 13.14 -8.73 -13.47
CA LYS A 464 14.61 -8.85 -13.39
C LYS A 464 15.04 -9.44 -12.04
N THR A 465 14.37 -9.01 -10.99
CA THR A 465 14.55 -9.49 -9.63
C THR A 465 13.18 -9.84 -9.07
N SER A 466 13.04 -11.01 -8.45
CA SER A 466 11.83 -11.34 -7.72
C SER A 466 12.03 -12.30 -6.55
N CYS A 467 11.02 -12.45 -5.70
CA CYS A 467 11.04 -13.38 -4.59
C CYS A 467 9.82 -14.31 -4.57
N VAL A 468 10.02 -15.50 -4.03
CA VAL A 468 8.95 -16.39 -3.59
C VAL A 468 8.87 -16.31 -2.07
N ALA A 469 7.69 -15.99 -1.56
CA ALA A 469 7.44 -15.88 -0.13
C ALA A 469 6.16 -16.62 0.26
N ASN A 470 6.05 -17.03 1.52
CA ASN A 470 4.82 -17.61 2.06
C ASN A 470 3.82 -16.52 2.47
N LEU A 471 3.48 -15.65 1.52
CA LEU A 471 2.46 -14.62 1.64
C LEU A 471 1.24 -14.95 0.78
N TYR A 472 0.04 -14.63 1.26
CA TYR A 472 -1.20 -14.73 0.50
C TYR A 472 -1.42 -13.47 -0.37
N THR A 473 -0.54 -13.21 -1.35
CA THR A 473 -0.75 -12.12 -2.33
C THR A 473 -1.13 -12.65 -3.71
N ASP A 474 -1.59 -11.76 -4.58
CA ASP A 474 -1.98 -12.05 -5.97
C ASP A 474 -0.81 -12.59 -6.78
N ARG A 475 0.37 -11.96 -6.66
CA ARG A 475 1.60 -12.42 -7.30
C ARG A 475 1.98 -13.83 -6.83
N GLN A 476 2.05 -14.04 -5.52
CA GLN A 476 2.37 -15.37 -4.95
C GLN A 476 1.31 -16.42 -5.30
N ALA A 477 0.04 -16.02 -5.49
CA ALA A 477 -1.03 -16.92 -5.92
C ALA A 477 -0.80 -17.46 -7.33
N VAL A 478 -0.26 -16.67 -8.28
CA VAL A 478 0.06 -17.21 -9.62
C VAL A 478 1.17 -18.24 -9.54
N GLY A 479 2.24 -17.99 -8.77
CA GLY A 479 3.33 -18.95 -8.57
C GLY A 479 2.84 -20.26 -7.94
N ARG A 480 2.00 -20.18 -6.89
CA ARG A 480 1.38 -21.37 -6.25
C ARG A 480 0.50 -22.15 -7.22
N ALA A 481 -0.36 -21.46 -7.97
CA ALA A 481 -1.28 -22.10 -8.91
C ALA A 481 -0.54 -22.74 -10.09
N PHE A 482 0.51 -22.08 -10.59
CA PHE A 482 1.40 -22.66 -11.58
C PHE A 482 2.06 -23.93 -11.06
N ALA A 483 2.70 -23.89 -9.89
CA ALA A 483 3.42 -25.03 -9.34
C ALA A 483 2.49 -26.22 -9.08
N ALA A 484 1.30 -25.97 -8.52
CA ALA A 484 0.31 -27.00 -8.26
C ALA A 484 -0.14 -27.69 -9.56
N GLU A 485 -0.54 -26.91 -10.56
CA GLU A 485 -1.01 -27.46 -11.84
C GLU A 485 0.11 -28.10 -12.67
N PHE A 486 1.32 -27.54 -12.63
CA PHE A 486 2.45 -28.04 -13.40
C PHE A 486 2.98 -29.38 -12.84
N ILE A 487 3.04 -29.53 -11.51
CA ILE A 487 3.55 -30.75 -10.87
C ILE A 487 2.46 -31.83 -10.77
N ALA A 488 1.26 -31.47 -10.33
CA ALA A 488 0.15 -32.39 -10.09
C ALA A 488 -1.14 -31.82 -10.73
N PRO A 489 -1.38 -32.08 -12.03
CA PRO A 489 -2.51 -31.52 -12.76
C PRO A 489 -3.85 -31.86 -12.08
N ALA A 490 -4.71 -30.86 -11.88
CA ALA A 490 -5.94 -31.01 -11.12
C ALA A 490 -6.86 -32.11 -11.65
N GLU A 491 -6.94 -32.23 -12.98
CA GLU A 491 -7.75 -33.22 -13.67
C GLU A 491 -7.32 -34.66 -13.35
N SER A 492 -6.01 -34.94 -13.39
CA SER A 492 -5.50 -36.27 -13.03
C SER A 492 -5.59 -36.54 -11.53
N VAL A 493 -5.39 -35.52 -10.68
CA VAL A 493 -5.59 -35.65 -9.23
C VAL A 493 -7.05 -36.05 -8.92
N VAL A 494 -8.03 -35.38 -9.51
CA VAL A 494 -9.45 -35.73 -9.30
C VAL A 494 -9.74 -37.12 -9.85
N ARG A 495 -9.28 -37.45 -11.07
CA ARG A 495 -9.46 -38.78 -11.65
C ARG A 495 -8.87 -39.89 -10.78
N MET A 496 -7.66 -39.70 -10.25
CA MET A 496 -7.00 -40.69 -9.40
C MET A 496 -7.73 -40.92 -8.06
N ILE A 497 -8.41 -39.91 -7.54
CA ILE A 497 -9.19 -40.05 -6.29
C ILE A 497 -10.53 -40.71 -6.59
N GLU A 498 -11.25 -40.23 -7.60
CA GLU A 498 -12.64 -40.64 -7.86
C GLU A 498 -12.77 -41.93 -8.67
N GLU A 499 -11.88 -42.15 -9.64
CA GLU A 499 -11.95 -43.31 -10.54
C GLU A 499 -10.97 -44.42 -10.14
N ASP A 500 -9.76 -44.06 -9.70
CA ASP A 500 -8.72 -45.03 -9.33
C ASP A 500 -8.69 -45.38 -7.83
N ASP A 501 -9.54 -44.77 -7.00
CA ASP A 501 -9.62 -44.95 -5.53
C ASP A 501 -8.26 -44.83 -4.82
N ARG A 502 -7.44 -43.84 -5.25
CA ARG A 502 -6.12 -43.60 -4.67
C ARG A 502 -6.19 -42.60 -3.52
N SER A 503 -5.50 -42.92 -2.43
CA SER A 503 -5.33 -41.97 -1.33
C SER A 503 -4.49 -40.75 -1.73
N VAL A 504 -4.72 -39.64 -1.05
CA VAL A 504 -3.96 -38.38 -1.20
C VAL A 504 -2.46 -38.62 -1.08
N GLU A 505 -2.03 -39.46 -0.14
CA GLU A 505 -0.62 -39.76 0.12
C GLU A 505 0.01 -40.52 -1.06
N ARG A 506 -0.70 -41.49 -1.65
CA ARG A 506 -0.20 -42.22 -2.83
C ARG A 506 -0.09 -41.31 -4.05
N ILE A 507 -1.00 -40.35 -4.21
CA ILE A 507 -0.95 -39.37 -5.30
C ILE A 507 0.19 -38.37 -5.07
N ALA A 508 0.39 -37.94 -3.83
CA ALA A 508 1.50 -37.08 -3.44
C ALA A 508 2.85 -37.75 -3.77
N ASP A 509 3.02 -39.02 -3.41
CA ASP A 509 4.20 -39.82 -3.75
C ASP A 509 4.36 -40.01 -5.26
N HIS A 510 3.26 -40.27 -5.98
CA HIS A 510 3.26 -40.41 -7.44
C HIS A 510 3.85 -39.17 -8.13
N TYR A 511 3.39 -37.98 -7.77
CA TYR A 511 3.84 -36.71 -8.38
C TYR A 511 5.09 -36.12 -7.70
N GLY A 512 5.51 -36.68 -6.56
CA GLY A 512 6.49 -36.08 -5.67
C GLY A 512 6.10 -34.65 -5.25
N ALA A 513 4.81 -34.45 -4.95
CA ALA A 513 4.23 -33.17 -4.54
C ALA A 513 3.88 -33.20 -3.04
N PRO A 514 3.83 -32.06 -2.36
CA PRO A 514 3.38 -32.03 -0.96
C PRO A 514 1.90 -32.48 -0.83
N PRO A 515 1.53 -33.29 0.18
CA PRO A 515 0.16 -33.78 0.34
C PRO A 515 -0.90 -32.67 0.43
N GLU A 516 -0.57 -31.53 1.03
CA GLU A 516 -1.46 -30.38 1.10
C GLU A 516 -1.77 -29.76 -0.28
N VAL A 517 -0.85 -29.88 -1.24
CA VAL A 517 -1.08 -29.44 -2.63
C VAL A 517 -2.11 -30.34 -3.29
N ILE A 518 -2.03 -31.66 -3.08
CA ILE A 518 -3.01 -32.63 -3.59
C ILE A 518 -4.40 -32.36 -3.00
N ARG A 519 -4.50 -32.18 -1.67
CA ARG A 519 -5.78 -31.84 -1.01
C ARG A 519 -6.40 -30.56 -1.56
N ARG A 520 -5.58 -29.53 -1.79
CA ARG A 520 -6.04 -28.25 -2.36
C ARG A 520 -6.45 -28.38 -3.83
N GLN A 521 -5.71 -29.14 -4.64
CA GLN A 521 -6.07 -29.38 -6.04
C GLN A 521 -7.41 -30.12 -6.15
N TYR A 522 -7.61 -31.15 -5.34
CA TYR A 522 -8.89 -31.85 -5.26
C TYR A 522 -10.01 -30.92 -4.78
N GLY A 523 -9.86 -30.30 -3.60
CA GLY A 523 -10.92 -29.47 -3.01
C GLY A 523 -11.35 -28.28 -3.87
N ASN A 524 -10.43 -27.68 -4.64
CA ASN A 524 -10.75 -26.55 -5.51
C ASN A 524 -11.36 -26.97 -6.86
N ASN A 525 -11.23 -28.22 -7.29
CA ASN A 525 -11.57 -28.65 -8.65
C ASN A 525 -12.54 -29.84 -8.72
N TYR A 526 -12.84 -30.53 -7.61
CA TYR A 526 -13.76 -31.69 -7.60
C TYR A 526 -15.06 -31.41 -8.38
N ARG A 527 -15.78 -30.35 -8.01
CA ARG A 527 -17.05 -29.98 -8.69
C ARG A 527 -16.87 -29.73 -10.19
N ARG A 528 -15.71 -29.21 -10.60
CA ARG A 528 -15.44 -28.87 -12.00
C ARG A 528 -15.28 -30.11 -12.88
N PHE A 529 -14.79 -31.22 -12.34
CA PHE A 529 -14.46 -32.41 -13.14
C PHE A 529 -15.39 -33.59 -12.89
N VAL A 530 -16.14 -33.58 -11.79
CA VAL A 530 -17.09 -34.66 -11.44
C VAL A 530 -18.53 -34.25 -11.68
N GLU A 531 -18.89 -32.98 -11.46
CA GLU A 531 -20.28 -32.49 -11.61
C GLU A 531 -20.54 -31.80 -12.96
N ALA A 532 -19.52 -31.68 -13.82
CA ALA A 532 -19.61 -31.08 -15.16
C ALA A 532 -19.74 -32.15 -16.24
#